data_AF-A0A651GLM3-F1
#
_entry.id   AF-A0A651GLM3-F1
#
_cell.length_a   1.000
_cell.length_b   1.000
_cell.length_c   1.000
_cell.angle_alpha   90.00
_cell.angle_beta   90.00
_cell.angle_gamma   90.00
#
_symmetry.space_group_name_H-M   'P 1'
#
loop_
_entity.id
_entity.type
_entity.pdbx_description
1 polymer ?
#
loop_
_entity_poly.entity_id
_entity_poly.type
_entity_poly.pdbx_seq_one_letter_code
_entity_poly.pdbx_strand_id
1 'polypeptide(L)'
;MNIRIDKSAFSGDSPDSLPPYTLFAMNYLAQHGYTFQFDHADLSPAQKQFVDGDELISTDGPVDGTITKNSNYELISDGVTVASGETWRELAKHILFPIRKAHLKRDTKETKIEVSINLDGTGKSSIQTGIHFFNHMLDQIARHGLIDIELTCDGDLEVDEHHTIEDTAIALGQAIRQAISDNKAGIQRYGFVLPMDEAQATVAIDLSDRPYLVWEVPLKREYVGDFPTEMLEHFFYSLAMNAKATLHVKADGKNEHHVIEAVFKGFAKALRFSISRNERIMGILPSTKGTI
;
A
#
# COMPACT_ATOMS: atom_id res chain seq x y z
N MET A 1 -4.33 22.94 -3.74
CA MET A 1 -4.98 22.59 -5.01
C MET A 1 -6.37 23.19 -4.99
N ASN A 2 -6.75 23.92 -6.02
CA ASN A 2 -8.06 24.53 -6.18
C ASN A 2 -8.98 23.62 -7.01
N ILE A 3 -10.05 23.10 -6.40
CA ILE A 3 -10.91 22.07 -6.97
C ILE A 3 -12.28 22.65 -7.33
N ARG A 4 -12.69 22.52 -8.59
CA ARG A 4 -14.06 22.78 -8.99
C ARG A 4 -14.97 21.61 -8.62
N ILE A 5 -16.13 21.87 -8.04
CA ILE A 5 -17.16 20.86 -7.82
C ILE A 5 -18.25 21.07 -8.87
N ASP A 6 -18.45 20.06 -9.70
CA ASP A 6 -19.51 20.04 -10.71
C ASP A 6 -20.88 19.80 -10.06
N LYS A 7 -21.94 20.29 -10.69
CA LYS A 7 -23.33 20.09 -10.26
C LYS A 7 -23.67 18.62 -9.98
N SER A 8 -23.15 17.71 -10.81
CA SER A 8 -23.36 16.27 -10.65
C SER A 8 -22.91 15.77 -9.27
N ALA A 9 -21.81 16.31 -8.74
CA ALA A 9 -21.24 15.90 -7.46
C ALA A 9 -21.99 16.47 -6.24
N PHE A 10 -22.79 17.52 -6.42
CA PHE A 10 -23.70 18.06 -5.39
C PHE A 10 -25.10 17.47 -5.41
N SER A 11 -25.44 16.69 -6.42
CA SER A 11 -26.78 16.11 -6.55
C SER A 11 -26.95 14.92 -5.59
N GLY A 12 -27.63 15.16 -4.46
CA GLY A 12 -28.03 14.16 -3.47
C GLY A 12 -29.23 13.31 -3.90
N ASP A 13 -29.73 12.47 -2.98
CA ASP A 13 -30.90 11.60 -3.23
C ASP A 13 -32.21 12.39 -3.38
N SER A 14 -32.23 13.62 -2.86
CA SER A 14 -33.29 14.61 -3.09
C SER A 14 -32.71 15.92 -3.63
N PRO A 15 -33.51 16.73 -4.38
CA PRO A 15 -33.05 17.98 -4.98
C PRO A 15 -32.50 19.03 -4.01
N ASP A 16 -32.90 18.94 -2.73
CA ASP A 16 -32.50 19.88 -1.68
C ASP A 16 -31.46 19.32 -0.72
N SER A 17 -31.03 18.08 -0.92
CA SER A 17 -30.02 17.42 -0.09
C SER A 17 -28.64 17.48 -0.71
N LEU A 18 -27.63 17.62 0.13
CA LEU A 18 -26.27 17.25 -0.24
C LEU A 18 -26.12 15.73 -0.08
N PRO A 19 -25.29 15.07 -0.89
CA PRO A 19 -24.93 13.69 -0.64
C PRO A 19 -24.33 13.51 0.77
N PRO A 20 -24.43 12.29 1.34
CA PRO A 20 -23.82 12.00 2.63
C PRO A 20 -22.32 12.33 2.64
N TYR A 21 -21.87 12.93 3.75
CA TYR A 21 -20.48 13.31 4.02
C TYR A 21 -19.87 14.40 3.13
N THR A 22 -20.63 15.07 2.25
CA THR A 22 -20.10 16.13 1.37
C THR A 22 -19.39 17.24 2.15
N LEU A 23 -20.06 17.90 3.10
CA LEU A 23 -19.47 19.00 3.88
C LEU A 23 -18.27 18.54 4.71
N PHE A 24 -18.39 17.36 5.34
CA PHE A 24 -17.28 16.77 6.09
C PHE A 24 -16.05 16.56 5.21
N ALA A 25 -16.24 15.96 4.03
CA ALA A 25 -15.17 15.70 3.08
C ALA A 25 -14.51 16.99 2.59
N MET A 26 -15.31 18.00 2.25
CA MET A 26 -14.82 19.31 1.82
C MET A 26 -14.05 20.02 2.94
N ASN A 27 -14.59 20.10 4.15
CA ASN A 27 -13.90 20.69 5.30
C ASN A 27 -12.61 19.95 5.63
N TYR A 28 -12.62 18.61 5.56
CA TYR A 28 -11.43 17.80 5.80
C TYR A 28 -10.33 18.08 4.77
N LEU A 29 -10.69 18.20 3.49
CA LEU A 29 -9.76 18.63 2.44
C LEU A 29 -9.28 20.08 2.65
N ALA A 30 -10.16 20.99 3.05
CA ALA A 30 -9.80 22.39 3.31
C ALA A 30 -8.73 22.54 4.41
N GLN A 31 -8.84 21.75 5.48
CA GLN A 31 -7.84 21.68 6.54
C GLN A 31 -6.44 21.23 6.03
N HIS A 32 -6.39 20.59 4.87
CA HIS A 32 -5.16 20.14 4.20
C HIS A 32 -4.76 21.03 3.00
N GLY A 33 -5.28 22.26 2.92
CA GLY A 33 -4.85 23.25 1.93
C GLY A 33 -5.51 23.12 0.56
N TYR A 34 -6.64 22.42 0.48
CA TYR A 34 -7.50 22.43 -0.71
C TYR A 34 -8.49 23.59 -0.63
N THR A 35 -8.77 24.22 -1.76
CA THR A 35 -9.83 25.23 -1.90
C THR A 35 -10.86 24.75 -2.91
N PHE A 36 -12.06 25.33 -2.88
CA PHE A 36 -13.16 24.88 -3.72
C PHE A 36 -13.69 25.98 -4.62
N GLN A 37 -14.27 25.59 -5.74
CA GLN A 37 -15.06 26.44 -6.61
C GLN A 37 -16.32 25.71 -7.03
N PHE A 38 -17.46 26.39 -7.04
CA PHE A 38 -18.71 25.83 -7.56
C PHE A 38 -19.65 26.96 -7.95
N ASP A 39 -20.56 26.68 -8.88
CA ASP A 39 -21.55 27.66 -9.28
C ASP A 39 -22.71 27.68 -8.28
N HIS A 40 -22.92 28.81 -7.60
CA HIS A 40 -24.08 28.97 -6.72
C HIS A 40 -25.41 28.82 -7.47
N ALA A 41 -25.46 29.05 -8.78
CA ALA A 41 -26.68 28.81 -9.57
C ALA A 41 -27.04 27.31 -9.65
N ASP A 42 -26.08 26.42 -9.43
CA ASP A 42 -26.29 24.97 -9.45
C ASP A 42 -26.82 24.40 -8.14
N LEU A 43 -26.85 25.19 -7.07
CA LEU A 43 -27.29 24.78 -5.74
C LEU A 43 -28.73 25.22 -5.43
N SER A 44 -29.49 24.35 -4.78
CA SER A 44 -30.79 24.68 -4.19
C SER A 44 -30.65 25.69 -3.03
N PRO A 45 -31.71 26.42 -2.64
CA PRO A 45 -31.66 27.34 -1.50
C PRO A 45 -31.22 26.66 -0.19
N ALA A 46 -31.62 25.39 0.02
CA ALA A 46 -31.22 24.62 1.19
C ALA A 46 -29.73 24.23 1.12
N GLN A 47 -29.26 23.81 -0.06
CA GLN A 47 -27.85 23.48 -0.28
C GLN A 47 -26.92 24.68 -0.06
N LYS A 48 -27.35 25.87 -0.48
CA LYS A 48 -26.60 27.13 -0.23
C LYS A 48 -26.40 27.39 1.26
N GLN A 49 -27.45 27.21 2.07
CA GLN A 49 -27.34 27.42 3.52
C GLN A 49 -26.28 26.53 4.17
N PHE A 50 -26.12 25.30 3.69
CA PHE A 50 -25.09 24.38 4.19
C PHE A 50 -23.69 24.85 3.83
N VAL A 51 -23.46 25.19 2.55
CA VAL A 51 -22.13 25.52 2.05
C VAL A 51 -21.65 26.89 2.55
N ASP A 52 -22.56 27.85 2.63
CA ASP A 52 -22.26 29.20 3.13
C ASP A 52 -22.01 29.21 4.65
N GLY A 53 -22.61 28.27 5.39
CA GLY A 53 -22.48 28.15 6.84
C GLY A 53 -21.16 27.54 7.33
N ASP A 54 -20.47 26.78 6.48
CA ASP A 54 -19.21 26.08 6.81
C ASP A 54 -17.93 26.89 6.48
N GLU A 55 -18.08 28.16 6.07
CA GLU A 55 -16.95 29.05 5.68
C GLU A 55 -15.99 28.42 4.66
N LEU A 56 -16.51 27.54 3.80
CA LEU A 56 -15.73 26.88 2.76
C LEU A 56 -15.10 27.93 1.85
N ILE A 57 -13.77 27.89 1.69
CA ILE A 57 -13.02 28.90 0.95
C ILE A 57 -13.31 28.73 -0.55
N SER A 58 -14.29 29.49 -1.04
CA SER A 58 -14.53 29.72 -2.46
C SER A 58 -13.53 30.75 -2.98
N THR A 59 -12.65 30.34 -3.89
CA THR A 59 -11.62 31.24 -4.46
C THR A 59 -11.84 31.45 -5.94
N ASP A 60 -11.77 32.67 -6.44
CA ASP A 60 -11.63 32.92 -7.88
C ASP A 60 -10.20 32.59 -8.34
N GLY A 61 -10.03 31.87 -9.45
CA GLY A 61 -8.70 31.46 -9.93
C GLY A 61 -8.69 30.24 -10.85
N PRO A 62 -7.51 29.83 -11.35
CA PRO A 62 -7.36 28.63 -12.18
C PRO A 62 -7.78 27.39 -11.38
N VAL A 63 -8.47 26.47 -12.07
CA VAL A 63 -8.93 25.20 -11.52
C VAL A 63 -7.88 24.14 -11.79
N ASP A 64 -7.38 23.49 -10.75
CA ASP A 64 -6.39 22.41 -10.86
C ASP A 64 -7.06 21.05 -11.14
N GLY A 65 -8.34 20.90 -10.79
CA GLY A 65 -9.12 19.69 -11.05
C GLY A 65 -10.60 19.87 -10.78
N THR A 66 -11.42 18.98 -11.33
CA THR A 66 -12.88 19.00 -11.17
C THR A 66 -13.36 17.71 -10.53
N ILE A 67 -14.16 17.82 -9.47
CA ILE A 67 -14.91 16.69 -8.91
C ILE A 67 -16.24 16.58 -9.65
N THR A 68 -16.48 15.41 -10.25
CA THR A 68 -17.73 15.05 -10.90
C THR A 68 -18.31 13.79 -10.25
N LYS A 69 -19.59 13.51 -10.50
CA LYS A 69 -20.22 12.25 -10.11
C LYS A 69 -20.90 11.62 -11.32
N ASN A 70 -20.32 10.50 -11.76
CA ASN A 70 -20.92 9.60 -12.75
C ASN A 70 -21.50 8.39 -12.01
N SER A 71 -20.92 7.19 -12.21
CA SER A 71 -21.18 6.02 -11.36
C SER A 71 -20.52 6.18 -9.99
N ASN A 72 -19.31 6.75 -9.95
CA ASN A 72 -18.56 7.09 -8.75
C ASN A 72 -18.28 8.60 -8.73
N TYR A 73 -17.87 9.11 -7.57
CA TYR A 73 -17.25 10.43 -7.51
C TYR A 73 -15.82 10.34 -8.02
N GLU A 74 -15.40 11.31 -8.84
CA GLU A 74 -14.11 11.32 -9.51
C GLU A 74 -13.50 12.71 -9.45
N LEU A 75 -12.26 12.84 -8.97
CA LEU A 75 -11.45 14.04 -9.17
C LEU A 75 -10.69 13.86 -10.49
N ILE A 76 -10.94 14.74 -11.44
CA ILE A 76 -10.31 14.75 -12.76
C ILE A 76 -9.38 15.96 -12.84
N SER A 77 -8.11 15.72 -13.16
CA SER A 77 -7.10 16.76 -13.39
C SER A 77 -6.39 16.47 -14.70
N ASP A 78 -6.23 17.48 -15.56
CA ASP A 78 -5.65 17.35 -16.90
C ASP A 78 -6.25 16.21 -17.76
N GLY A 79 -7.57 15.98 -17.61
CA GLY A 79 -8.30 14.95 -18.34
C GLY A 79 -8.10 13.52 -17.83
N VAL A 80 -7.39 13.34 -16.71
CA VAL A 80 -7.14 12.03 -16.08
C VAL A 80 -7.82 11.98 -14.71
N THR A 81 -8.47 10.86 -14.40
CA THR A 81 -8.99 10.59 -13.06
C THR A 81 -7.84 10.37 -12.09
N VAL A 82 -7.63 11.31 -11.17
CA VAL A 82 -6.57 11.24 -10.16
C VAL A 82 -7.01 10.58 -8.85
N ALA A 83 -8.31 10.61 -8.56
CA ALA A 83 -8.91 9.90 -7.44
C ALA A 83 -10.37 9.57 -7.73
N SER A 84 -10.87 8.45 -7.21
CA SER A 84 -12.29 8.09 -7.31
C SER A 84 -12.79 7.42 -6.04
N GLY A 85 -14.09 7.49 -5.77
CA GLY A 85 -14.71 6.83 -4.62
C GLY A 85 -16.22 6.72 -4.77
N GLU A 86 -16.85 5.73 -4.13
CA GLU A 86 -18.30 5.55 -4.19
C GLU A 86 -19.03 6.64 -3.40
N THR A 87 -18.35 7.22 -2.40
CA THR A 87 -18.85 8.30 -1.56
C THR A 87 -17.88 9.48 -1.50
N TRP A 88 -18.37 10.66 -1.12
CA TRP A 88 -17.53 11.83 -0.83
C TRP A 88 -16.44 11.54 0.20
N ARG A 89 -16.76 10.72 1.21
CA ARG A 89 -15.80 10.31 2.24
C ARG A 89 -14.65 9.51 1.65
N GLU A 90 -14.94 8.55 0.78
CA GLU A 90 -13.92 7.75 0.10
C GLU A 90 -13.10 8.58 -0.88
N LEU A 91 -13.76 9.46 -1.65
CA LEU A 91 -13.06 10.36 -2.56
C LEU A 91 -12.08 11.25 -1.79
N ALA A 92 -12.52 11.95 -0.74
CA ALA A 92 -11.63 12.81 0.04
C ALA A 92 -10.46 12.04 0.66
N LYS A 93 -10.71 10.82 1.12
CA LYS A 93 -9.65 9.91 1.58
C LYS A 93 -8.66 9.62 0.46
N HIS A 94 -9.10 9.28 -0.75
CA HIS A 94 -8.20 8.97 -1.87
C HIS A 94 -7.49 10.21 -2.44
N ILE A 95 -8.07 11.40 -2.33
CA ILE A 95 -7.41 12.66 -2.67
C ILE A 95 -6.23 12.92 -1.72
N LEU A 96 -6.44 12.78 -0.41
CA LEU A 96 -5.40 13.02 0.59
C LEU A 96 -4.39 11.87 0.69
N PHE A 97 -4.86 10.66 0.41
CA PHE A 97 -4.13 9.42 0.55
C PHE A 97 -4.32 8.56 -0.70
N PRO A 98 -3.64 8.92 -1.82
CA PRO A 98 -3.72 8.17 -3.06
C PRO A 98 -3.41 6.69 -2.85
N ILE A 99 -4.14 5.81 -3.53
CA ILE A 99 -3.97 4.36 -3.41
C ILE A 99 -2.60 3.98 -3.98
N ARG A 100 -1.80 3.26 -3.19
CA ARG A 100 -0.47 2.81 -3.60
C ARG A 100 -0.54 1.42 -4.20
N LYS A 101 -0.50 1.37 -5.53
CA LYS A 101 -0.51 0.14 -6.32
C LYS A 101 0.72 0.04 -7.20
N ALA A 102 1.15 -1.18 -7.47
CA ALA A 102 2.16 -1.44 -8.48
C ALA A 102 1.83 -2.73 -9.22
N HIS A 103 2.21 -2.76 -10.49
CA HIS A 103 2.12 -3.93 -11.34
C HIS A 103 3.46 -4.13 -12.04
N LEU A 104 3.96 -5.36 -12.04
CA LEU A 104 5.27 -5.69 -12.58
C LEU A 104 5.23 -7.05 -13.27
N LYS A 105 5.86 -7.11 -14.44
CA LYS A 105 6.15 -8.34 -15.17
C LYS A 105 7.65 -8.51 -15.28
N ARG A 106 8.15 -9.72 -15.02
CA ARG A 106 9.56 -10.07 -15.10
C ARG A 106 9.71 -11.45 -15.74
N ASP A 107 10.32 -11.48 -16.91
CA ASP A 107 10.54 -12.71 -17.67
C ASP A 107 12.04 -12.93 -17.89
N THR A 108 12.51 -14.12 -17.56
CA THR A 108 13.85 -14.63 -17.86
C THR A 108 13.74 -15.96 -18.63
N LYS A 109 14.85 -16.67 -18.79
CA LYS A 109 14.85 -18.04 -19.31
C LYS A 109 14.46 -19.08 -18.26
N GLU A 110 14.56 -18.71 -16.97
CA GLU A 110 14.33 -19.59 -15.81
C GLU A 110 12.92 -19.38 -15.27
N THR A 111 12.43 -18.13 -15.24
CA THR A 111 11.12 -17.80 -14.65
C THR A 111 10.32 -16.78 -15.48
N LYS A 112 9.00 -16.83 -15.36
CA LYS A 112 8.07 -15.78 -15.82
C LYS A 112 7.15 -15.39 -14.69
N ILE A 113 7.19 -14.11 -14.32
CA ILE A 113 6.54 -13.61 -13.11
C ILE A 113 5.66 -12.41 -13.43
N GLU A 114 4.45 -12.44 -12.91
CA GLU A 114 3.53 -11.31 -12.91
C GLU A 114 3.07 -11.06 -11.48
N VAL A 115 3.26 -9.82 -11.01
CA VAL A 115 2.87 -9.41 -9.65
C VAL A 115 2.11 -8.10 -9.69
N SER A 116 0.97 -8.06 -9.02
CA SER A 116 0.18 -6.87 -8.74
C SER A 116 0.03 -6.72 -7.24
N ILE A 117 0.31 -5.52 -6.70
CA ILE A 117 0.12 -5.24 -5.28
C ILE A 117 -0.72 -4.00 -5.04
N ASN A 118 -1.45 -4.00 -3.94
CA ASN A 118 -2.11 -2.83 -3.36
C ASN A 118 -1.70 -2.70 -1.89
N LEU A 119 -0.84 -1.73 -1.56
CA LEU A 119 -0.35 -1.51 -0.21
C LEU A 119 -1.43 -0.98 0.74
N ASP A 120 -2.48 -0.38 0.19
CA ASP A 120 -3.65 0.14 0.93
C ASP A 120 -4.84 -0.85 0.82
N GLY A 121 -4.54 -2.15 0.86
CA GLY A 121 -5.47 -3.23 0.64
C GLY A 121 -6.21 -3.73 1.89
N THR A 122 -6.73 -4.94 1.76
CA THR A 122 -7.50 -5.65 2.81
C THR A 122 -6.86 -6.98 3.22
N GLY A 123 -5.78 -7.37 2.56
CA GLY A 123 -5.09 -8.64 2.75
C GLY A 123 -5.66 -9.77 1.91
N LYS A 124 -6.24 -9.46 0.74
CA LYS A 124 -6.64 -10.45 -0.26
C LYS A 124 -5.43 -10.95 -1.02
N SER A 125 -5.39 -12.24 -1.35
CA SER A 125 -4.27 -12.84 -2.05
C SER A 125 -4.76 -13.81 -3.13
N SER A 126 -4.00 -13.88 -4.22
CA SER A 126 -4.07 -14.94 -5.23
C SER A 126 -2.64 -15.26 -5.66
N ILE A 127 -2.06 -16.32 -5.11
CA ILE A 127 -0.63 -16.62 -5.23
C ILE A 127 -0.43 -18.01 -5.82
N GLN A 128 0.35 -18.09 -6.89
CA GLN A 128 0.66 -19.32 -7.62
C GLN A 128 2.13 -19.31 -8.04
N THR A 129 3.01 -19.89 -7.22
CA THR A 129 4.45 -20.04 -7.54
C THR A 129 4.84 -21.45 -7.96
N GLY A 130 3.93 -22.42 -7.87
CA GLY A 130 4.25 -23.84 -7.99
C GLY A 130 4.82 -24.48 -6.72
N ILE A 131 5.18 -23.70 -5.69
CA ILE A 131 5.69 -24.19 -4.39
C ILE A 131 4.63 -23.92 -3.31
N HIS A 132 4.01 -24.97 -2.78
CA HIS A 132 2.85 -24.89 -1.89
C HIS A 132 3.15 -24.19 -0.56
N PHE A 133 4.25 -24.54 0.09
CA PHE A 133 4.61 -23.90 1.36
C PHE A 133 4.98 -22.43 1.14
N PHE A 134 5.63 -22.09 0.02
CA PHE A 134 5.96 -20.71 -0.30
C PHE A 134 4.71 -19.86 -0.60
N ASN A 135 3.73 -20.42 -1.33
CA ASN A 135 2.42 -19.78 -1.53
C ASN A 135 1.77 -19.43 -0.19
N HIS A 136 1.80 -20.37 0.77
CA HIS A 136 1.26 -20.15 2.11
C HIS A 136 2.02 -19.04 2.88
N MET A 137 3.35 -18.96 2.73
CA MET A 137 4.16 -17.92 3.35
C MET A 137 3.91 -16.52 2.76
N LEU A 138 3.78 -16.42 1.44
CA LEU A 138 3.43 -15.15 0.77
C LEU A 138 2.01 -14.70 1.15
N ASP A 139 1.08 -15.63 1.36
CA ASP A 139 -0.26 -15.33 1.89
C ASP A 139 -0.19 -14.68 3.28
N GLN A 140 0.77 -15.08 4.13
CA GLN A 140 0.97 -14.42 5.43
C GLN A 140 1.36 -12.94 5.28
N ILE A 141 2.12 -12.59 4.24
CA ILE A 141 2.48 -11.20 3.93
C ILE A 141 1.22 -10.40 3.61
N ALA A 142 0.37 -10.89 2.69
CA ALA A 142 -0.87 -10.23 2.34
C ALA A 142 -1.78 -10.07 3.56
N ARG A 143 -2.08 -11.18 4.25
CA ARG A 143 -3.07 -11.26 5.33
C ARG A 143 -2.71 -10.38 6.53
N HIS A 144 -1.46 -10.46 6.98
CA HIS A 144 -1.01 -9.72 8.16
C HIS A 144 -0.49 -8.32 7.83
N GLY A 145 -0.10 -8.09 6.58
CA GLY A 145 0.28 -6.79 6.03
C GLY A 145 -0.91 -5.88 5.71
N LEU A 146 -2.10 -6.45 5.52
CA LEU A 146 -3.25 -5.78 4.88
C LEU A 146 -2.89 -5.24 3.49
N ILE A 147 -2.11 -6.04 2.74
CA ILE A 147 -1.69 -5.74 1.39
C ILE A 147 -2.43 -6.72 0.49
N ASP A 148 -3.07 -6.24 -0.59
CA ASP A 148 -3.61 -7.18 -1.58
C ASP A 148 -2.49 -7.59 -2.54
N ILE A 149 -2.35 -8.89 -2.82
CA ILE A 149 -1.28 -9.46 -3.66
C ILE A 149 -1.88 -10.43 -4.68
N GLU A 150 -1.67 -10.16 -5.96
CA GLU A 150 -1.85 -11.15 -7.02
C GLU A 150 -0.47 -11.50 -7.58
N LEU A 151 -0.10 -12.77 -7.56
CA LEU A 151 1.23 -13.23 -7.97
C LEU A 151 1.15 -14.56 -8.69
N THR A 152 1.69 -14.61 -9.90
CA THR A 152 1.93 -15.85 -10.64
C THR A 152 3.40 -15.96 -10.98
N CYS A 153 3.96 -17.16 -10.84
CA CYS A 153 5.30 -17.51 -11.28
C CYS A 153 5.25 -18.87 -11.97
N ASP A 154 5.73 -18.91 -13.21
CA ASP A 154 6.04 -20.11 -13.98
C ASP A 154 7.57 -20.24 -14.01
N GLY A 155 8.11 -21.19 -13.24
CA GLY A 155 9.55 -21.36 -13.03
C GLY A 155 10.01 -22.79 -13.29
N ASP A 156 11.31 -22.97 -13.41
CA ASP A 156 12.03 -24.21 -13.73
C ASP A 156 12.15 -25.18 -12.53
N LEU A 157 11.04 -25.51 -11.89
CA LEU A 157 10.98 -26.39 -10.71
C LEU A 157 11.50 -27.82 -10.95
N GLU A 158 11.71 -28.22 -12.20
CA GLU A 158 12.42 -29.46 -12.55
C GLU A 158 13.92 -29.41 -12.28
N VAL A 159 14.50 -28.21 -12.15
CA VAL A 159 15.89 -28.00 -11.75
C VAL A 159 15.96 -27.98 -10.22
N ASP A 160 15.38 -26.96 -9.60
CA ASP A 160 15.15 -26.81 -8.16
C ASP A 160 14.20 -25.63 -7.87
N GLU A 161 13.96 -25.32 -6.59
CA GLU A 161 13.10 -24.21 -6.17
C GLU A 161 13.78 -22.83 -6.20
N HIS A 162 15.09 -22.78 -6.46
CA HIS A 162 15.94 -21.62 -6.20
C HIS A 162 15.50 -20.39 -7.00
N HIS A 163 15.50 -20.52 -8.34
CA HIS A 163 15.18 -19.41 -9.24
C HIS A 163 13.76 -18.92 -9.01
N THR A 164 12.81 -19.84 -8.80
CA THR A 164 11.41 -19.51 -8.52
C THR A 164 11.27 -18.64 -7.26
N ILE A 165 11.93 -19.01 -6.16
CA ILE A 165 11.85 -18.25 -4.90
C ILE A 165 12.60 -16.91 -5.00
N GLU A 166 13.82 -16.92 -5.57
CA GLU A 166 14.63 -15.71 -5.73
C GLU A 166 13.93 -14.68 -6.60
N ASP A 167 13.51 -15.07 -7.80
CA ASP A 167 12.92 -14.15 -8.77
C ASP A 167 11.56 -13.62 -8.30
N THR A 168 10.80 -14.43 -7.56
CA THR A 168 9.59 -13.99 -6.87
C THR A 168 9.91 -12.91 -5.83
N ALA A 169 10.98 -13.07 -5.06
CA ALA A 169 11.42 -12.07 -4.09
C ALA A 169 11.86 -10.75 -4.76
N ILE A 170 12.58 -10.85 -5.89
CA ILE A 170 12.98 -9.71 -6.71
C ILE A 170 11.74 -8.96 -7.20
N ALA A 171 10.81 -9.65 -7.85
CA ALA A 171 9.61 -9.04 -8.41
C ALA A 171 8.73 -8.41 -7.33
N LEU A 172 8.50 -9.10 -6.22
CA LEU A 172 7.74 -8.59 -5.09
C LEU A 172 8.43 -7.37 -4.45
N GLY A 173 9.76 -7.42 -4.27
CA GLY A 173 10.54 -6.31 -3.72
C GLY A 173 10.47 -5.06 -4.59
N GLN A 174 10.59 -5.23 -5.91
CA GLN A 174 10.44 -4.14 -6.89
C GLN A 174 9.03 -3.57 -6.87
N ALA A 175 8.00 -4.41 -6.85
CA ALA A 175 6.61 -3.97 -6.75
C ALA A 175 6.37 -3.17 -5.47
N ILE A 176 6.85 -3.66 -4.31
CA ILE A 176 6.76 -2.93 -3.03
C ILE A 176 7.48 -1.59 -3.13
N ARG A 177 8.70 -1.56 -3.67
CA ARG A 177 9.46 -0.31 -3.85
C ARG A 177 8.68 0.67 -4.72
N GLN A 178 8.13 0.21 -5.84
CA GLN A 178 7.39 1.02 -6.80
C GLN A 178 6.13 1.61 -6.13
N ALA A 179 5.33 0.79 -5.46
CA ALA A 179 4.14 1.25 -4.75
C ALA A 179 4.44 2.22 -3.59
N ILE A 180 5.61 2.10 -2.95
CA ILE A 180 6.08 3.07 -1.94
C ILE A 180 6.66 4.33 -2.60
N SER A 181 7.29 4.19 -3.78
CA SER A 181 8.18 5.21 -4.36
C SER A 181 7.50 6.48 -4.81
N ASP A 182 6.22 6.44 -5.14
CA ASP A 182 5.49 7.63 -5.61
C ASP A 182 5.47 8.74 -4.55
N ASN A 183 5.41 8.36 -3.27
CA ASN A 183 5.51 9.31 -2.16
C ASN A 183 5.79 8.60 -0.82
N LYS A 184 6.98 8.84 -0.23
CA LYS A 184 7.37 8.35 1.09
C LYS A 184 7.00 9.29 2.24
N ALA A 185 6.48 10.49 1.96
CA ALA A 185 6.11 11.44 2.98
C ALA A 185 4.96 10.92 3.84
N GLY A 186 5.05 11.12 5.15
CA GLY A 186 4.01 10.75 6.11
C GLY A 186 3.94 9.29 6.51
N ILE A 187 4.90 8.41 6.13
CA ILE A 187 4.91 7.01 6.61
C ILE A 187 5.66 6.83 7.95
N GLN A 188 5.42 5.74 8.68
CA GLN A 188 6.07 5.50 9.99
C GLN A 188 7.49 4.93 9.94
N ARG A 189 7.90 4.35 8.80
CA ARG A 189 9.27 3.91 8.48
C ARG A 189 9.86 2.69 9.24
N TYR A 190 9.51 2.43 10.50
CA TYR A 190 10.16 1.38 11.34
C TYR A 190 9.19 0.34 11.94
N GLY A 191 9.54 -0.95 12.03
CA GLY A 191 8.65 -2.03 12.56
C GLY A 191 9.25 -2.91 13.70
N PHE A 192 8.46 -3.84 14.28
CA PHE A 192 8.79 -4.59 15.53
C PHE A 192 8.30 -6.07 15.64
N VAL A 193 8.72 -6.73 16.73
CA VAL A 193 8.69 -8.17 17.13
C VAL A 193 7.34 -8.91 17.07
N LEU A 194 7.35 -10.22 16.76
CA LEU A 194 6.22 -11.15 16.74
C LEU A 194 6.52 -12.52 17.42
N PRO A 195 5.71 -12.99 18.38
CA PRO A 195 5.74 -14.37 18.89
C PRO A 195 4.75 -15.31 18.16
N MET A 196 5.08 -16.61 18.06
CA MET A 196 4.17 -17.68 17.61
C MET A 196 4.53 -19.02 18.24
N ASP A 197 3.65 -19.58 19.06
CA ASP A 197 3.90 -20.78 19.87
C ASP A 197 5.24 -20.69 20.63
N GLU A 198 6.15 -21.64 20.40
CA GLU A 198 7.49 -21.62 20.99
C GLU A 198 8.50 -20.79 20.19
N ALA A 199 8.09 -20.25 19.04
CA ALA A 199 8.91 -19.41 18.20
C ALA A 199 8.74 -17.91 18.50
N GLN A 200 9.80 -17.15 18.30
CA GLN A 200 9.78 -15.69 18.32
C GLN A 200 10.59 -15.17 17.12
N ALA A 201 10.04 -14.18 16.41
CA ALA A 201 10.73 -13.45 15.37
C ALA A 201 10.79 -11.96 15.68
N THR A 202 11.97 -11.37 15.60
CA THR A 202 12.18 -9.93 15.55
C THR A 202 12.47 -9.55 14.12
N VAL A 203 11.59 -8.75 13.52
CA VAL A 203 11.81 -8.15 12.20
C VAL A 203 11.80 -6.65 12.34
N ALA A 204 12.95 -6.03 12.11
CA ALA A 204 13.10 -4.59 12.00
C ALA A 204 13.32 -4.21 10.53
N ILE A 205 12.60 -3.19 10.08
CA ILE A 205 12.67 -2.67 8.71
C ILE A 205 12.94 -1.17 8.76
N ASP A 206 13.77 -0.68 7.83
CA ASP A 206 13.94 0.73 7.51
C ASP A 206 13.82 0.90 5.99
N LEU A 207 12.77 1.61 5.53
CA LEU A 207 12.48 1.90 4.12
C LEU A 207 13.38 3.03 3.57
N SER A 208 14.68 2.77 3.62
CA SER A 208 15.73 3.77 3.71
C SER A 208 16.43 4.11 2.40
N ASP A 209 16.10 3.38 1.32
CA ASP A 209 16.84 3.31 0.07
C ASP A 209 18.28 2.79 0.17
N ARG A 210 18.63 2.20 1.32
CA ARG A 210 19.90 1.51 1.53
C ARG A 210 19.63 0.01 1.73
N PRO A 211 19.82 -0.81 0.69
CA PRO A 211 19.59 -2.24 0.80
C PRO A 211 20.62 -2.88 1.73
N TYR A 212 20.16 -3.62 2.73
CA TYR A 212 21.01 -4.37 3.66
C TYR A 212 20.20 -5.45 4.38
N LEU A 213 20.81 -6.61 4.68
CA LEU A 213 20.20 -7.67 5.49
C LEU A 213 21.14 -8.06 6.64
N VAL A 214 20.60 -8.13 7.85
CA VAL A 214 21.18 -8.89 8.97
C VAL A 214 20.28 -10.09 9.26
N TRP A 215 20.88 -11.28 9.30
CA TRP A 215 20.16 -12.54 9.42
C TRP A 215 20.66 -13.37 10.61
N GLU A 216 19.77 -13.66 11.56
CA GLU A 216 20.02 -14.47 12.75
C GLU A 216 18.86 -15.47 12.96
N VAL A 217 18.66 -16.38 12.00
CA VAL A 217 17.60 -17.41 12.05
C VAL A 217 18.22 -18.79 11.86
N PRO A 218 18.56 -19.52 12.94
CA PRO A 218 19.11 -20.86 12.82
C PRO A 218 18.00 -21.87 12.46
N LEU A 219 18.09 -22.48 11.29
CA LEU A 219 17.23 -23.58 10.86
C LEU A 219 18.06 -24.87 10.78
N LYS A 220 17.47 -26.00 11.21
CA LYS A 220 18.18 -27.30 11.26
C LYS A 220 17.62 -28.30 10.25
N ARG A 221 16.32 -28.23 9.99
CA ARG A 221 15.63 -29.07 9.01
C ARG A 221 15.89 -28.55 7.60
N GLU A 222 16.25 -29.44 6.68
CA GLU A 222 16.58 -29.08 5.30
C GLU A 222 15.37 -28.55 4.51
N TYR A 223 14.21 -29.19 4.65
CA TYR A 223 12.97 -28.83 3.95
C TYR A 223 11.77 -28.72 4.88
N VAL A 224 10.90 -27.74 4.69
CA VAL A 224 9.55 -27.69 5.28
C VAL A 224 8.52 -27.82 4.17
N GLY A 225 7.87 -28.98 4.08
CA GLY A 225 7.03 -29.29 2.93
C GLY A 225 7.90 -29.41 1.68
N ASP A 226 7.60 -28.59 0.67
CA ASP A 226 8.31 -28.44 -0.59
C ASP A 226 9.22 -27.19 -0.63
N PHE A 227 9.52 -26.59 0.53
CA PHE A 227 10.36 -25.40 0.62
C PHE A 227 11.74 -25.73 1.23
N PRO A 228 12.85 -25.56 0.49
CA PRO A 228 14.19 -25.66 1.04
C PRO A 228 14.44 -24.51 2.02
N THR A 229 14.80 -24.82 3.26
CA THR A 229 14.92 -23.83 4.33
C THR A 229 16.04 -22.82 4.13
N GLU A 230 17.09 -23.17 3.36
CA GLU A 230 18.15 -22.23 2.97
C GLU A 230 17.62 -21.06 2.13
N MET A 231 16.54 -21.30 1.37
CA MET A 231 15.91 -20.27 0.55
C MET A 231 15.17 -19.21 1.37
N LEU A 232 14.99 -19.42 2.68
CA LEU A 232 14.40 -18.39 3.55
C LEU A 232 15.28 -17.15 3.62
N GLU A 233 16.58 -17.32 3.92
CA GLU A 233 17.53 -16.21 3.96
C GLU A 233 17.64 -15.56 2.58
N HIS A 234 17.76 -16.38 1.54
CA HIS A 234 17.89 -15.91 0.17
C HIS A 234 16.68 -15.07 -0.27
N PHE A 235 15.46 -15.51 0.05
CA PHE A 235 14.23 -14.76 -0.19
C PHE A 235 14.29 -13.36 0.45
N PHE A 236 14.59 -13.28 1.76
CA PHE A 236 14.62 -11.99 2.45
C PHE A 236 15.79 -11.10 2.02
N TYR A 237 16.92 -11.69 1.63
CA TYR A 237 18.04 -10.97 1.04
C TYR A 237 17.60 -10.32 -0.27
N SER A 238 17.11 -11.12 -1.22
CA SER A 238 16.68 -10.64 -2.54
C SER A 238 15.55 -9.63 -2.43
N LEU A 239 14.60 -9.84 -1.51
CA LEU A 239 13.54 -8.88 -1.21
C LEU A 239 14.10 -7.55 -0.69
N ALA A 240 15.00 -7.57 0.30
CA ALA A 240 15.60 -6.35 0.87
C ALA A 240 16.37 -5.54 -0.18
N MET A 241 17.16 -6.24 -1.02
CA MET A 241 17.94 -5.61 -2.08
C MET A 241 17.04 -4.86 -3.07
N ASN A 242 15.93 -5.48 -3.47
CA ASN A 242 15.05 -4.96 -4.51
C ASN A 242 13.99 -3.98 -3.97
N ALA A 243 13.56 -4.15 -2.72
CA ALA A 243 12.76 -3.17 -2.00
C ALA A 243 13.58 -1.92 -1.58
N LYS A 244 14.91 -1.96 -1.76
CA LYS A 244 15.87 -0.98 -1.25
C LYS A 244 15.67 -0.69 0.25
N ALA A 245 15.47 -1.75 1.01
CA ALA A 245 15.19 -1.68 2.44
C ALA A 245 16.37 -2.24 3.25
N THR A 246 16.56 -1.70 4.44
CA THR A 246 17.40 -2.32 5.46
C THR A 246 16.51 -3.25 6.29
N LEU A 247 16.84 -4.53 6.35
CA LEU A 247 16.14 -5.54 7.14
C LEU A 247 17.07 -6.16 8.17
N HIS A 248 16.56 -6.33 9.40
CA HIS A 248 17.20 -7.15 10.43
C HIS A 248 16.19 -8.19 10.87
N VAL A 249 16.55 -9.46 10.72
CA VAL A 249 15.69 -10.59 11.06
C VAL A 249 16.42 -11.48 12.04
N LYS A 250 15.80 -11.71 13.18
CA LYS A 250 16.24 -12.66 14.19
C LYS A 250 15.07 -13.55 14.57
N ALA A 251 15.24 -14.86 14.59
CA ALA A 251 14.21 -15.74 15.09
C ALA A 251 14.79 -16.98 15.76
N ASP A 252 14.05 -17.55 16.71
CA ASP A 252 14.38 -18.79 17.40
C ASP A 252 13.09 -19.58 17.67
N GLY A 253 13.19 -20.90 17.80
CA GLY A 253 12.05 -21.80 18.00
C GLY A 253 12.46 -23.27 17.87
N LYS A 254 11.51 -24.18 18.14
CA LYS A 254 11.78 -25.64 18.10
C LYS A 254 11.31 -26.29 16.80
N ASN A 255 10.27 -25.73 16.17
CA ASN A 255 9.72 -26.19 14.92
C ASN A 255 10.03 -25.18 13.80
N GLU A 256 10.72 -25.63 12.75
CA GLU A 256 11.12 -24.77 11.63
C GLU A 256 9.92 -24.16 10.90
N HIS A 257 8.78 -24.86 10.81
CA HIS A 257 7.54 -24.26 10.28
C HIS A 257 7.17 -23.03 11.11
N HIS A 258 7.18 -23.17 12.44
CA HIS A 258 6.79 -22.07 13.34
C HIS A 258 7.76 -20.91 13.23
N VAL A 259 9.07 -21.19 13.13
CA VAL A 259 10.09 -20.16 12.95
C VAL A 259 9.89 -19.41 11.63
N ILE A 260 9.73 -20.13 10.51
CA ILE A 260 9.56 -19.53 9.19
C ILE A 260 8.29 -18.67 9.14
N GLU A 261 7.15 -19.22 9.57
CA GLU A 261 5.88 -18.50 9.55
C GLU A 261 5.90 -17.28 10.50
N ALA A 262 6.58 -17.37 11.66
CA ALA A 262 6.79 -16.23 12.54
C ALA A 262 7.60 -15.12 11.87
N VAL A 263 8.64 -15.46 11.10
CA VAL A 263 9.42 -14.49 10.32
C VAL A 263 8.54 -13.79 9.28
N PHE A 264 7.77 -14.53 8.48
CA PHE A 264 6.87 -13.94 7.47
C PHE A 264 5.79 -13.05 8.08
N LYS A 265 5.14 -13.49 9.17
CA LYS A 265 4.16 -12.67 9.90
C LYS A 265 4.79 -11.44 10.53
N GLY A 266 5.98 -11.60 11.11
CA GLY A 266 6.76 -10.51 11.70
C GLY A 266 7.09 -9.46 10.65
N PHE A 267 7.58 -9.89 9.49
CA PHE A 267 7.83 -9.02 8.34
C PHE A 267 6.55 -8.32 7.87
N ALA A 268 5.45 -9.05 7.69
CA ALA A 268 4.18 -8.50 7.25
C ALA A 268 3.70 -7.35 8.16
N LYS A 269 3.76 -7.55 9.48
CA LYS A 269 3.38 -6.52 10.46
C LYS A 269 4.36 -5.35 10.49
N ALA A 270 5.66 -5.63 10.43
CA ALA A 270 6.70 -4.60 10.38
C ALA A 270 6.55 -3.72 9.13
N LEU A 271 6.31 -4.34 7.97
CA LEU A 271 6.04 -3.67 6.71
C LEU A 271 4.77 -2.82 6.81
N ARG A 272 3.64 -3.40 7.25
CA ARG A 272 2.37 -2.69 7.44
C ARG A 272 2.53 -1.42 8.26
N PHE A 273 3.17 -1.53 9.41
CA PHE A 273 3.39 -0.38 10.27
C PHE A 273 4.26 0.67 9.54
N SER A 274 5.36 0.23 8.94
CA SER A 274 6.33 1.12 8.29
C SER A 274 5.76 1.88 7.09
N ILE A 275 4.84 1.26 6.34
CA ILE A 275 4.13 1.90 5.21
C ILE A 275 2.85 2.63 5.65
N SER A 276 2.42 2.52 6.91
CA SER A 276 1.22 3.20 7.38
C SER A 276 1.43 4.71 7.37
N ARG A 277 0.43 5.44 6.88
CA ARG A 277 0.42 6.90 6.86
C ARG A 277 0.11 7.46 8.26
N ASN A 278 0.67 8.62 8.58
CA ASN A 278 0.49 9.33 9.84
C ASN A 278 0.06 10.78 9.55
N GLU A 279 -1.18 11.09 9.96
CA GLU A 279 -1.82 12.39 9.75
C GLU A 279 -0.98 13.56 10.29
N ARG A 280 -0.25 13.36 11.39
CA ARG A 280 0.54 14.42 12.05
C ARG A 280 1.76 14.86 11.25
N ILE A 281 2.19 14.06 10.28
CA ILE A 281 3.38 14.31 9.45
C ILE A 281 3.05 14.19 7.95
N MET A 282 1.79 14.42 7.57
CA MET A 282 1.40 14.45 6.17
C MET A 282 2.23 15.46 5.37
N GLY A 283 2.69 15.03 4.18
CA GLY A 283 3.55 15.86 3.33
C GLY A 283 4.98 16.06 3.86
N ILE A 284 5.29 15.58 5.06
CA ILE A 284 6.63 15.67 5.65
C ILE A 284 7.39 14.37 5.38
N LEU A 285 8.56 14.49 4.74
CA LEU A 285 9.46 13.36 4.53
C LEU A 285 10.11 12.95 5.87
N PRO A 286 10.05 11.67 6.30
CA PRO A 286 10.64 11.21 7.55
C PRO A 286 12.17 11.02 7.45
N SER A 287 12.88 12.07 7.04
CA SER A 287 14.34 12.14 6.87
C SER A 287 14.89 13.48 7.31
N THR A 288 15.91 13.46 8.17
CA THR A 288 16.65 14.67 8.55
C THR A 288 17.49 15.23 7.41
N LYS A 289 17.79 14.43 6.37
CA LYS A 289 18.52 14.86 5.17
C LYS A 289 17.64 15.61 4.16
N GLY A 290 16.32 15.62 4.34
CA GLY A 290 15.38 16.19 3.37
C GLY A 290 15.19 15.36 2.10
N THR A 291 15.83 14.20 1.99
CA THR A 291 15.71 13.26 0.86
C THR A 291 15.89 11.80 1.33
N ILE A 292 15.29 10.85 0.59
CA ILE A 292 15.42 9.38 0.71
C ILE A 292 15.40 8.82 -0.71
#